data_AF-A0A2H6HUP6-F1
#
_entry.id   AF-A0A2H6HUP6-F1
#
_cell.length_a   1.000
_cell.length_b   1.000
_cell.length_c   1.000
_cell.angle_alpha   90.00
_cell.angle_beta   90.00
_cell.angle_gamma   90.00
#
_symmetry.space_group_name_H-M   'P 1'
#
loop_
_entity.id
_entity.type
_entity.pdbx_description
1 polymer ?
#
loop_
_entity_poly.entity_id
_entity_poly.type
_entity_poly.pdbx_seq_one_letter_code
_entity_poly.pdbx_strand_id
1 'polypeptide(L)'
;MFEKTGATADGWSEEDFYGDGLGFESTRDAEVVSLALPEEFSIGQAYPNPFNPSTAISLTLPEASDLSIVVYNVNGQQVAEVANGMFSAGNHNLTFDASGMASGLYFMRTIVPGHLTQVQKVMLVR
;
A
#
# COMPACT_ATOMS: atom_id res chain seq x y z
N MET A 1 -7.15 -91.02 -13.52
CA MET A 1 -5.85 -91.48 -13.02
C MET A 1 -4.80 -90.51 -13.56
N PHE A 2 -4.27 -89.64 -12.69
CA PHE A 2 -3.06 -88.75 -12.79
C PHE A 2 -2.96 -87.82 -14.05
N GLU A 3 -2.58 -86.54 -14.01
CA GLU A 3 -1.75 -85.75 -13.09
C GLU A 3 -1.88 -84.21 -13.37
N LYS A 4 -1.46 -83.41 -12.38
CA LYS A 4 -0.91 -82.02 -12.38
C LYS A 4 -0.41 -81.45 -13.74
N THR A 5 -0.23 -80.16 -14.05
CA THR A 5 -0.03 -78.86 -13.35
C THR A 5 0.21 -77.82 -14.45
N GLY A 6 0.00 -76.52 -14.20
CA GLY A 6 0.76 -75.47 -14.91
C GLY A 6 -0.03 -74.19 -15.15
N ALA A 7 0.48 -73.08 -14.65
CA ALA A 7 -0.05 -71.73 -14.79
C ALA A 7 0.40 -71.06 -16.09
N THR A 8 -0.44 -70.16 -16.61
CA THR A 8 -0.14 -68.87 -17.28
C THR A 8 -1.52 -68.24 -17.57
N ALA A 9 -1.91 -67.15 -16.90
CA ALA A 9 -1.86 -65.78 -17.45
C ALA A 9 -2.30 -65.78 -18.93
N ASP A 10 -3.45 -65.23 -19.29
CA ASP A 10 -3.61 -63.78 -19.41
C ASP A 10 -5.05 -63.33 -19.10
N GLY A 11 -5.16 -62.36 -18.19
CA GLY A 11 -6.40 -61.66 -17.89
C GLY A 11 -6.69 -60.62 -18.96
N TRP A 12 -7.94 -60.56 -19.39
CA TRP A 12 -8.49 -59.39 -20.04
C TRP A 12 -8.86 -58.38 -18.95
N SER A 13 -8.37 -57.14 -19.06
CA SER A 13 -9.01 -55.98 -18.47
C SER A 13 -9.11 -54.89 -19.53
N GLU A 14 -10.30 -54.76 -20.11
CA GLU A 14 -10.80 -53.46 -20.56
C GLU A 14 -10.94 -52.57 -19.31
N GLU A 15 -10.81 -51.25 -19.48
CA GLU A 15 -10.97 -50.21 -18.44
C GLU A 15 -9.71 -49.87 -17.61
N ASP A 16 -8.73 -49.23 -18.24
CA ASP A 16 -7.91 -48.23 -17.53
C ASP A 16 -7.73 -46.99 -18.40
N PHE A 17 -8.72 -46.12 -18.24
CA PHE A 17 -8.81 -44.74 -18.70
C PHE A 17 -7.69 -43.90 -18.08
N TYR A 18 -6.62 -43.63 -18.83
CA TYR A 18 -5.65 -42.55 -18.57
C TYR A 18 -5.24 -42.00 -19.95
N GLY A 19 -5.90 -40.97 -20.49
CA GLY A 19 -5.73 -39.60 -20.03
C GLY A 19 -4.44 -39.05 -20.63
N ASP A 20 -4.47 -38.68 -21.93
CA ASP A 20 -3.37 -37.95 -22.55
C ASP A 20 -3.24 -36.59 -21.87
N GLY A 21 -2.37 -36.57 -20.86
CA GLY A 21 -2.04 -35.37 -20.12
C GLY A 21 -1.42 -34.34 -21.06
N LEU A 22 -2.21 -33.34 -21.44
CA LEU A 22 -1.72 -32.11 -22.05
C LEU A 22 -0.64 -31.54 -21.13
N GLY A 23 0.61 -31.56 -21.61
CA GLY A 23 1.74 -30.95 -20.94
C GLY A 23 1.52 -29.45 -20.78
N PHE A 24 1.12 -29.04 -19.58
CA PHE A 24 1.22 -27.67 -19.11
C PHE A 24 2.17 -27.63 -17.92
N GLU A 25 3.46 -27.80 -18.18
CA GLU A 25 4.46 -27.26 -17.26
C GLU A 25 4.56 -25.75 -17.51
N SER A 26 3.59 -25.01 -16.95
CA SER A 26 3.77 -23.59 -16.69
C SER A 26 4.12 -23.43 -15.21
N THR A 27 5.27 -23.94 -14.79
CA THR A 27 5.91 -23.44 -13.57
C THR A 27 6.44 -22.05 -13.89
N ARG A 28 5.54 -21.07 -13.86
CA ARG A 28 5.94 -19.67 -13.73
C ARG A 28 6.56 -19.55 -12.35
N ASP A 29 7.88 -19.40 -12.30
CA ASP A 29 8.56 -18.87 -11.13
C ASP A 29 7.93 -17.51 -10.82
N ALA A 30 6.96 -17.50 -9.91
CA ALA A 30 6.41 -16.28 -9.38
C ALA A 30 7.50 -15.70 -8.48
N GLU A 31 8.23 -14.71 -8.98
CA GLU A 31 9.10 -13.88 -8.16
C GLU A 31 8.24 -13.24 -7.08
N VAL A 32 8.32 -13.78 -5.86
CA VAL A 32 7.60 -13.25 -4.71
C VAL A 32 8.31 -11.96 -4.31
N VAL A 33 7.90 -10.84 -4.92
CA VAL A 33 8.39 -9.51 -4.53
C VAL A 33 7.84 -9.22 -3.14
N SER A 34 8.62 -9.52 -2.11
CA SER A 34 8.32 -9.09 -0.75
C SER A 34 8.43 -7.57 -0.72
N LEU A 35 7.29 -6.86 -0.75
CA LEU A 35 7.28 -5.43 -0.44
C LEU A 35 7.70 -5.29 1.03
N ALA A 36 8.95 -4.90 1.25
CA ALA A 36 9.41 -4.51 2.58
C ALA A 36 8.56 -3.31 3.02
N LEU A 37 7.66 -3.56 3.96
CA LEU A 37 6.91 -2.49 4.59
C LEU A 37 7.86 -1.66 5.46
N PRO A 38 7.67 -0.34 5.52
CA PRO A 38 8.44 0.49 6.42
C PRO A 38 8.19 0.07 7.88
N GLU A 39 9.25 -0.01 8.69
CA GLU A 39 9.13 -0.43 10.09
C GLU A 39 8.72 0.72 11.02
N GLU A 40 8.94 1.97 10.58
CA GLU A 40 8.72 3.17 11.38
C GLU A 40 7.84 4.20 10.68
N PHE A 41 7.03 4.90 11.48
CA PHE A 41 6.32 6.09 11.02
C PHE A 41 7.32 7.22 10.77
N SER A 42 7.22 7.83 9.58
CA SER A 42 7.98 9.03 9.28
C SER A 42 7.14 10.03 8.50
N ILE A 43 7.46 11.30 8.67
CA ILE A 43 6.81 12.40 7.94
C ILE A 43 7.87 13.40 7.50
N GLY A 44 7.93 13.63 6.19
CA GLY A 44 8.80 14.63 5.57
C GLY A 44 8.27 16.04 5.76
N GLN A 45 9.13 17.02 5.50
CA GLN A 45 8.69 18.41 5.44
C GLN A 45 7.86 18.67 4.18
N ALA A 46 6.87 19.55 4.28
CA ALA A 46 6.18 20.06 3.11
C ALA A 46 7.17 20.74 2.14
N TYR A 47 7.22 20.29 0.89
CA TYR A 47 8.10 20.84 -0.15
C TYR A 47 7.34 21.05 -1.46
N PRO A 48 7.51 22.21 -2.13
CA PRO A 48 8.34 23.36 -1.73
C PRO A 48 7.78 24.12 -0.50
N ASN A 49 8.63 24.88 0.20
CA ASN A 49 8.23 25.82 1.26
C ASN A 49 9.28 26.96 1.34
N PRO A 50 8.94 28.22 1.01
CA PRO A 50 7.62 28.73 0.58
C PRO A 50 7.09 28.10 -0.71
N PHE A 51 5.77 28.09 -0.91
CA PHE A 51 5.12 27.43 -2.05
C PHE A 51 4.14 28.33 -2.81
N ASN A 52 3.85 27.99 -4.08
CA ASN A 52 2.87 28.67 -4.94
C ASN A 52 2.27 27.72 -6.00
N PRO A 53 0.94 27.50 -6.04
CA PRO A 53 0.02 27.48 -4.91
C PRO A 53 -0.03 26.12 -4.22
N SER A 54 0.78 25.16 -4.68
CA SER A 54 0.78 23.78 -4.19
C SER A 54 2.10 23.40 -3.51
N THR A 55 2.00 22.59 -2.47
CA THR A 55 3.14 21.89 -1.83
C THR A 55 2.78 20.43 -1.62
N ALA A 56 3.76 19.57 -1.44
CA ALA A 56 3.56 18.16 -1.20
C ALA A 56 4.17 17.72 0.13
N ILE A 57 3.53 16.77 0.80
CA ILE A 57 4.04 16.14 2.01
C ILE A 57 4.12 14.63 1.82
N SER A 58 5.32 14.11 2.02
CA SER A 58 5.57 12.66 2.01
C SER A 58 5.51 12.13 3.43
N LEU A 59 4.85 10.99 3.61
CA LEU A 59 4.82 10.28 4.88
C LEU A 59 4.84 8.77 4.65
N THR A 60 5.21 8.06 5.69
CA THR A 60 5.38 6.62 5.70
C THR A 60 4.59 6.05 6.87
N LEU A 61 3.67 5.13 6.59
CA LEU A 61 2.88 4.42 7.58
C LEU A 61 3.37 2.97 7.70
N PRO A 62 3.79 2.50 8.89
CA PRO A 62 4.25 1.12 9.07
C PRO A 62 3.11 0.11 9.00
N GLU A 63 1.92 0.52 9.42
CA GLU A 63 0.69 -0.26 9.35
C GLU A 63 -0.46 0.60 8.81
N ALA A 64 -1.60 -0.04 8.52
CA ALA A 64 -2.77 0.70 8.09
C ALA A 64 -3.34 1.50 9.27
N SER A 65 -3.50 2.80 9.10
CA SER A 65 -3.85 3.72 10.19
C SER A 65 -4.81 4.83 9.73
N ASP A 66 -5.58 5.35 10.68
CA ASP A 66 -6.42 6.54 10.47
C ASP A 66 -5.53 7.79 10.44
N LEU A 67 -5.44 8.45 9.29
CA LEU A 67 -4.59 9.61 9.06
C LEU A 67 -5.45 10.86 8.92
N SER A 68 -5.13 11.88 9.71
CA SER A 68 -5.74 13.21 9.59
C SER A 68 -4.66 14.28 9.38
N ILE A 69 -4.73 14.98 8.26
CA ILE A 69 -3.89 16.14 7.93
C ILE A 69 -4.79 17.33 7.66
N VAL A 70 -4.76 18.29 8.58
CA VAL A 70 -5.61 19.49 8.55
C VAL A 70 -4.75 20.74 8.57
N VAL A 71 -5.12 21.73 7.75
CA VAL A 71 -4.43 23.01 7.65
C VAL A 71 -5.21 24.10 8.38
N TYR A 72 -4.49 24.89 9.17
CA TYR A 72 -5.01 25.99 9.95
C TYR A 72 -4.34 27.31 9.57
N ASN A 73 -5.09 28.41 9.63
CA ASN A 73 -4.52 29.76 9.55
C ASN A 73 -3.98 30.25 10.91
N VAL A 74 -3.39 31.44 10.95
CA VAL A 74 -2.85 32.05 12.18
C VAL A 74 -3.89 32.33 13.27
N ASN A 75 -5.17 32.40 12.91
CA ASN A 75 -6.27 32.57 13.85
C ASN A 75 -6.77 31.23 14.41
N GLY A 76 -6.14 30.11 14.04
CA GLY A 76 -6.55 28.76 14.45
C GLY A 76 -7.79 28.24 13.72
N GLN A 77 -8.23 28.90 12.65
CA GLN A 77 -9.35 28.41 11.84
C GLN A 77 -8.87 27.31 10.90
N GLN A 78 -9.59 26.20 10.85
CA GLN A 78 -9.39 25.16 9.84
C GLN A 78 -9.76 25.74 8.47
N VAL A 79 -8.83 25.66 7.52
CA VAL A 79 -8.98 26.23 6.17
C VAL A 79 -8.92 25.18 5.07
N ALA A 80 -8.33 24.02 5.34
CA ALA A 80 -8.31 22.89 4.41
C ALA A 80 -8.10 21.56 5.14
N GLU A 81 -8.53 20.47 4.50
CA GLU A 81 -8.25 19.10 4.89
C GLU A 81 -7.50 18.44 3.73
N VAL A 82 -6.27 18.00 3.99
CA VAL A 82 -5.38 17.40 2.96
C VAL A 82 -5.57 15.88 2.91
N ALA A 83 -5.82 15.27 4.06
CA ALA A 83 -6.15 13.85 4.18
C ALA A 83 -6.99 13.61 5.43
N ASN A 84 -7.93 12.67 5.34
CA ASN A 84 -8.77 12.24 6.46
C ASN A 84 -9.32 10.84 6.16
N GLY A 85 -9.07 9.90 7.06
CA GLY A 85 -9.60 8.54 6.99
C GLY A 85 -8.51 7.47 7.01
N MET A 86 -8.89 6.24 6.64
CA MET A 86 -8.01 5.08 6.71
C MET A 86 -7.05 5.01 5.52
N PHE A 87 -5.75 4.94 5.80
CA PHE A 87 -4.70 4.75 4.80
C PHE A 87 -4.00 3.40 5.01
N SER A 88 -3.57 2.76 3.92
CA SER A 88 -2.80 1.51 3.98
C SER A 88 -1.39 1.74 4.50
N ALA A 89 -0.74 0.68 4.97
CA ALA A 89 0.71 0.70 5.20
C ALA A 89 1.45 1.08 3.91
N GLY A 90 2.59 1.75 4.05
CA GLY A 90 3.46 2.17 2.95
C GLY A 90 3.71 3.67 2.89
N ASN A 91 4.25 4.11 1.75
CA ASN A 91 4.59 5.50 1.49
C ASN A 91 3.43 6.22 0.81
N HIS A 92 3.11 7.41 1.30
CA HIS A 92 2.07 8.28 0.77
C HIS A 92 2.67 9.64 0.45
N ASN A 93 2.30 10.19 -0.70
CA ASN A 93 2.67 11.55 -1.09
C ASN A 93 1.38 12.35 -1.34
N LEU A 94 1.12 13.32 -0.47
CA LEU A 94 -0.13 14.05 -0.43
C LEU A 94 0.11 15.50 -0.86
N THR A 95 -0.69 15.98 -1.81
CA THR A 95 -0.58 17.34 -2.32
C THR A 95 -1.57 18.24 -1.61
N PHE A 96 -1.09 19.38 -1.13
CA PHE A 96 -1.91 20.48 -0.64
C PHE A 96 -1.96 21.58 -1.70
N ASP A 97 -3.13 21.78 -2.31
CA ASP A 97 -3.40 22.92 -3.20
C ASP A 97 -4.11 24.04 -2.44
N ALA A 98 -3.48 25.21 -2.38
CA ALA A 98 -4.00 26.41 -1.73
C ALA A 98 -4.48 27.45 -2.76
N SER A 99 -4.89 27.04 -3.96
CA SER A 99 -5.34 27.88 -5.08
C SER A 99 -6.31 29.02 -4.69
N GLY A 100 -7.21 28.79 -3.73
CA GLY A 100 -8.19 29.76 -3.25
C GLY A 100 -7.83 30.55 -1.98
N MET A 101 -6.58 30.44 -1.49
CA MET A 101 -6.16 30.98 -0.19
C MET A 101 -5.22 32.18 -0.33
N ALA A 102 -5.25 33.08 0.66
CA ALA A 102 -4.39 34.27 0.68
C ALA A 102 -2.93 33.91 1.05
N SER A 103 -1.96 34.63 0.50
CA SER A 103 -0.55 34.51 0.89
C SER A 103 -0.38 34.70 2.40
N GLY A 104 0.45 33.87 3.04
CA GLY A 104 0.61 33.92 4.49
C GLY A 104 1.16 32.64 5.10
N LEU A 105 1.20 32.64 6.44
CA LEU A 105 1.63 31.51 7.26
C LEU A 105 0.44 30.59 7.57
N TYR A 106 0.65 29.30 7.39
CA TYR A 106 -0.29 28.24 7.73
C TYR A 106 0.38 27.16 8.57
N PHE A 107 -0.45 26.44 9.34
CA PHE A 107 -0.03 25.32 10.17
C PHE A 107 -0.69 24.05 9.68
N MET A 108 0.11 23.10 9.21
CA MET A 108 -0.33 21.77 8.83
C MET A 108 -0.17 20.84 10.02
N ARG A 109 -1.29 20.33 10.55
CA ARG A 109 -1.31 19.39 11.68
C ARG A 109 -1.58 18.00 11.16
N THR A 110 -0.68 17.06 11.47
CA THR A 110 -0.81 15.64 11.15
C THR A 110 -1.02 14.84 12.41
N ILE A 111 -2.04 13.97 12.40
CA ILE A 111 -2.39 13.06 13.48
C ILE A 111 -2.46 11.65 12.91
N VAL A 112 -1.74 10.74 13.56
CA VAL A 112 -1.82 9.29 13.35
C VAL A 112 -1.92 8.65 14.74
N PRO A 113 -2.93 7.81 15.03
CA PRO A 113 -3.07 7.12 16.30
C PRO A 113 -1.78 6.38 16.69
N GLY A 114 -1.41 6.44 17.97
CA GLY A 114 -0.18 5.82 18.47
C GLY A 114 1.12 6.62 18.23
N HIS A 115 1.06 7.71 17.45
CA HIS A 115 2.21 8.58 17.19
C HIS A 115 2.01 9.99 17.75
N LEU A 116 3.12 10.73 17.88
CA LEU A 116 3.07 12.13 18.27
C LEU A 116 2.42 12.98 17.19
N THR A 117 1.60 13.94 17.59
CA THR A 117 1.05 14.93 16.66
C THR A 117 2.16 15.79 16.08
N GLN A 118 2.29 15.81 14.75
CA GLN A 118 3.27 16.63 14.04
C GLN A 118 2.60 17.94 13.60
N VAL A 119 3.25 19.08 13.81
CA VAL A 119 2.82 20.37 13.27
C VAL A 119 3.94 20.97 12.42
N GLN A 120 3.62 21.36 11.19
CA GLN A 120 4.54 22.03 10.28
C GLN A 120 4.05 23.42 9.93
N LYS A 121 4.98 24.38 9.88
CA LYS A 121 4.73 25.73 9.39
C LYS A 121 4.98 25.77 7.88
N VAL A 122 3.99 26.19 7.10
CA VAL A 122 4.10 26.33 5.64
C VAL A 122 3.76 27.76 5.22
N MET A 123 4.51 28.30 4.28
CA MET A 123 4.38 29.68 3.80
C MET A 123 3.88 29.69 2.36
N LEU A 124 2.66 30.17 2.16
CA LEU A 124 2.11 30.40 0.83
C LEU A 124 2.56 31.77 0.33
N VAL A 125 3.18 31.80 -0.85
CA VAL A 125 3.53 33.01 -1.57
C VAL A 125 2.83 32.98 -2.93
N ARG A 126 2.07 34.02 -3.24
CA ARG A 126 1.45 34.24 -4.56
C ARG A 126 1.77 35.63 -5.05
#